data_AF-A0A836VL46-F1
#
_entry.id   AF-A0A836VL46-F1
#
_cell.length_a   1.000
_cell.length_b   1.000
_cell.length_c   1.000
_cell.angle_alpha   90.00
_cell.angle_beta   90.00
_cell.angle_gamma   90.00
#
_symmetry.space_group_name_H-M   'P 1'
#
loop_
_entity.id
_entity.type
_entity.pdbx_description
1 polymer ?
#
loop_
_entity_poly.entity_id
_entity_poly.type
_entity_poly.pdbx_seq_one_letter_code
_entity_poly.pdbx_strand_id
1 'polypeptide(L)' 'MAPSSKSGNNRVAEVDVIFDAVIVGAGFGGMYILHCLRDLGLSARVYEAGGSVGGTWYWNQYPGARC' A
#
# COMPACT_ATOMS: atom_id res chain seq x y z
N MET A 1 26.24 -24.01 38.78
CA MET A 1 25.09 -24.14 37.86
C MET A 1 24.72 -22.72 37.44
N ALA A 2 25.02 -22.35 36.19
CA ALA A 2 24.99 -20.95 35.73
C ALA A 2 23.54 -20.39 35.64
N PRO A 3 23.31 -19.09 35.92
CA PRO A 3 22.01 -18.48 35.66
C PRO A 3 21.75 -18.43 34.14
N SER A 4 20.61 -18.97 33.75
CA SER A 4 20.12 -19.01 32.36
C SER A 4 20.02 -17.60 31.77
N SER A 5 20.77 -17.38 30.68
CA SER A 5 20.69 -16.21 29.82
C SER A 5 19.26 -16.11 29.25
N LYS A 6 18.47 -15.15 29.74
CA LYS A 6 17.23 -14.75 29.06
C LYS A 6 17.61 -14.13 27.72
N SER A 7 17.35 -14.86 26.64
CA SER A 7 17.45 -14.36 25.26
C SER A 7 16.66 -13.06 25.15
N GLY A 8 17.36 -11.95 24.92
CA GLY A 8 16.78 -10.64 24.73
C GLY A 8 15.85 -10.67 23.54
N ASN A 9 14.57 -10.45 23.79
CA ASN A 9 13.53 -10.38 22.77
C ASN A 9 13.74 -9.08 21.98
N ASN A 10 14.53 -9.13 20.91
CA ASN A 10 14.81 -7.99 20.04
C ASN A 10 13.60 -7.73 19.12
N ARG A 11 12.44 -7.41 19.72
CA ARG A 11 11.31 -6.88 18.96
C ARG A 11 11.62 -5.42 18.70
N VAL A 12 12.05 -5.13 17.47
CA VAL A 12 12.10 -3.77 16.95
C VAL A 12 10.76 -3.13 17.28
N ALA A 13 10.78 -1.97 17.95
CA ALA A 13 9.56 -1.27 18.34
C ALA A 13 8.65 -1.15 17.10
N GLU A 14 7.45 -1.71 17.19
CA GLU A 14 6.46 -1.65 16.13
C GLU A 14 6.05 -0.18 15.99
N VAL A 15 6.54 0.46 14.93
CA VAL A 15 6.19 1.85 14.64
C VAL A 15 4.81 1.81 14.00
N ASP A 16 3.79 2.21 14.74
CA ASP A 16 2.44 2.35 14.19
C ASP A 16 2.48 3.40 13.08
N VAL A 17 2.27 2.96 11.84
CA VAL A 17 2.29 3.84 10.67
C VAL A 17 0.87 4.36 10.45
N ILE A 18 0.64 5.61 10.85
CA ILE A 18 -0.64 6.30 10.71
C ILE A 18 -0.67 7.02 9.35
N PHE A 19 -1.78 6.88 8.62
CA PHE A 19 -2.06 7.62 7.39
C PHE A 19 -3.36 8.39 7.54
N ASP A 20 -3.44 9.57 6.92
CA ASP A 20 -4.68 10.35 6.82
C ASP A 20 -5.71 9.65 5.92
N ALA A 21 -5.22 8.91 4.91
CA ALA A 21 -6.06 8.13 4.01
C ALA A 21 -5.39 6.83 3.53
N VAL A 22 -6.21 5.79 3.40
CA VAL A 22 -5.84 4.54 2.74
C VAL A 22 -6.77 4.33 1.55
N ILE A 23 -6.18 4.06 0.39
CA ILE A 23 -6.89 3.85 -0.87
C ILE A 23 -6.74 2.40 -1.28
N VAL A 24 -7.84 1.77 -1.69
CA VAL A 24 -7.85 0.39 -2.18
C VAL A 24 -8.11 0.43 -3.69
N GLY A 25 -7.14 -0.08 -4.45
CA GLY A 25 -7.14 -0.11 -5.91
C GLY A 25 -6.30 1.01 -6.53
N ALA A 26 -5.41 0.63 -7.45
CA ALA A 26 -4.54 1.49 -8.25
C ALA A 26 -5.01 1.59 -9.71
N GLY A 27 -6.33 1.71 -9.90
CA GLY A 27 -6.92 2.17 -11.16
C GLY A 27 -6.86 3.70 -11.30
N PHE A 28 -7.47 4.26 -12.37
CA PHE A 28 -7.47 5.70 -12.62
C PHE A 28 -7.97 6.53 -11.43
N GLY A 29 -9.13 6.18 -10.85
CA GLY A 29 -9.69 6.90 -9.71
C GLY A 29 -8.78 6.84 -8.47
N GLY A 30 -8.24 5.67 -8.15
CA GLY A 30 -7.35 5.48 -6.99
C GLY A 30 -6.04 6.26 -7.13
N MET A 31 -5.45 6.26 -8.33
CA MET A 31 -4.24 7.03 -8.61
C MET A 31 -4.50 8.54 -8.61
N TYR A 32 -5.65 8.97 -9.14
CA TYR A 32 -6.03 10.38 -9.16
C TYR A 32 -6.24 10.93 -7.74
N ILE A 33 -6.98 10.22 -6.88
CA ILE A 33 -7.19 10.68 -5.51
C ILE A 33 -5.90 10.64 -4.69
N LEU A 34 -5.01 9.66 -4.92
CA LEU A 34 -3.68 9.66 -4.30
C LEU A 34 -2.91 10.94 -4.67
N HIS A 35 -2.94 11.34 -5.94
CA HIS A 35 -2.31 12.57 -6.40
C HIS A 35 -2.91 13.80 -5.71
N CYS A 36 -4.24 13.93 -5.70
CA CYS A 36 -4.91 15.06 -5.04
C CYS A 36 -4.60 15.13 -3.53
N LEU A 37 -4.61 13.99 -2.82
CA LEU A 37 -4.31 13.95 -1.40
C LEU A 37 -2.86 14.36 -1.09
N ARG A 38 -1.91 13.97 -1.96
CA ARG A 38 -0.51 14.40 -1.85
C ARG A 38 -0.34 15.88 -2.12
N ASP A 39 -1.07 16.44 -3.08
CA ASP A 39 -1.05 17.89 -3.36
C ASP A 39 -1.61 18.70 -2.18
N LEU A 40 -2.54 18.13 -1.42
CA LEU A 40 -3.05 18.69 -0.17
C LEU A 40 -2.11 18.51 1.03
N GLY A 41 -0.95 17.86 0.85
CA GLY A 41 0.01 17.59 1.92
C GLY A 41 -0.41 16.47 2.88
N LEU A 42 -1.42 15.66 2.54
CA LEU A 42 -1.89 14.56 3.36
C LEU A 42 -1.08 13.29 3.13
N SER A 43 -0.89 12.52 4.20
CA SER A 43 -0.26 11.21 4.15
C SER A 43 -1.25 10.16 3.63
N ALA A 44 -0.95 9.58 2.47
CA ALA A 44 -1.82 8.60 1.84
C ALA A 44 -1.06 7.41 1.27
N ARG A 45 -1.66 6.22 1.35
CA ARG A 45 -1.13 4.97 0.80
C ARG A 45 -2.18 4.24 -0.02
N VAL A 46 -1.80 3.76 -1.20
CA VAL A 46 -2.61 2.90 -2.06
C VAL A 46 -2.16 1.45 -1.88
N TYR A 47 -3.13 0.55 -1.77
CA TYR A 47 -2.93 -0.90 -1.88
C TYR A 47 -3.66 -1.42 -3.13
N GLU A 48 -2.95 -2.18 -3.96
CA GLU A 48 -3.51 -2.82 -5.16
C GLU A 48 -3.30 -4.33 -5.04
N ALA A 49 -4.31 -5.10 -5.46
CA ALA A 49 -4.25 -6.55 -5.46
C ALA A 49 -3.43 -7.08 -6.65
N GLY A 50 -3.43 -6.35 -7.78
CA GLY A 50 -2.58 -6.59 -8.93
C GLY A 50 -1.11 -6.31 -8.64
N GLY A 51 -0.22 -6.88 -9.46
CA GLY A 51 1.22 -6.64 -9.39
C GLY A 51 1.65 -5.27 -9.92
N SER A 52 0.74 -4.50 -10.52
CA SER A 52 0.99 -3.16 -11.03
C SER A 52 -0.31 -2.33 -11.07
N VAL A 53 -0.17 -1.05 -11.43
CA VAL A 53 -1.27 -0.10 -11.61
C VAL A 53 -2.08 -0.42 -12.88
N GLY A 54 -3.30 0.11 -12.96
CA GLY A 54 -4.12 0.09 -14.19
C GLY A 54 -5.58 -0.29 -13.96
N GLY A 55 -5.89 -0.96 -12.85
CA GLY A 55 -7.25 -1.40 -12.51
C GLY A 55 -7.86 -2.23 -13.64
N THR A 56 -8.95 -1.75 -14.25
CA THR A 56 -9.60 -2.41 -15.40
C THR A 56 -8.61 -2.81 -16.49
N TRP A 57 -7.62 -1.97 -16.79
CA TRP A 57 -6.63 -2.21 -17.85
C TRP A 57 -5.54 -3.21 -17.46
N TYR A 58 -5.27 -3.34 -16.16
CA TYR A 58 -4.35 -4.36 -15.66
C TYR A 58 -4.99 -5.75 -15.76
N TRP A 59 -6.26 -5.88 -15.37
CA TRP A 59 -6.95 -7.17 -15.31
C TRP A 59 -7.51 -7.64 -16.65
N ASN A 60 -7.88 -6.73 -17.58
CA ASN A 60 -8.50 -7.10 -18.85
C ASN A 60 -7.47 -7.10 -20.00
N GLN A 61 -6.87 -8.27 -20.24
CA GLN A 61 -5.87 -8.48 -21.30
C GLN A 61 -6.36 -9.46 -22.39
N TYR A 62 -7.67 -9.55 -22.60
CA TYR A 62 -8.22 -10.37 -23.68
C TYR A 62 -8.00 -9.72 -25.06
N PRO A 63 -7.89 -10.52 -26.14
CA PRO A 63 -7.72 -9.99 -27.49
C PRO A 63 -8.84 -9.01 -27.87
N GLY A 64 -8.48 -7.82 -28.35
CA GLY A 64 -9.43 -6.78 -28.75
C GLY A 64 -9.86 -5.81 -27.63
N ALA A 65 -9.28 -5.89 -26.44
CA ALA A 65 -9.42 -4.85 -25.42
C ALA A 65 -9.03 -3.47 -26.01
N ARG A 66 -9.91 -2.47 -25.84
CA ARG A 66 -9.80 -1.13 -26.43
C ARG A 66 -10.47 -0.07 -25.54
N CYS A 67 -10.17 1.20 -25.77
CA CYS A 67 -10.72 2.35 -25.05
C CYS A 67 -12.10 2.78 -25.53
#